data_AF-A0A838WSB8-F1
#
_entry.id   AF-A0A838WSB8-F1
#
_cell.length_a   1.000
_cell.length_b   1.000
_cell.length_c   1.000
_cell.angle_alpha   90.00
_cell.angle_beta   90.00
_cell.angle_gamma   90.00
#
_symmetry.space_group_name_H-M   'P 1'
#
loop_
_entity.id
_entity.type
_entity.pdbx_description
1 polymer ?
#
loop_
_entity_poly.entity_id
_entity_poly.type
_entity_poly.pdbx_seq_one_letter_code
_entity_poly.pdbx_strand_id
1 'polypeptide(L)'
;GNSSASTLNSLVDSVFIDGNGATSGNQGLGTNSAALVVSTAQGIGGTYLIVNDGVGGFNPATDLVINLTGYSSNLPGLGNIAVGSLFV
;
A
#
# COMPACT_ATOMS: atom_id res chain seq x y z
N GLY A 1 -19.72 -20.14 2.98
CA GLY A 1 -19.90 -18.90 2.23
C GLY A 1 -18.68 -18.05 2.47
N ASN A 2 -17.98 -17.64 1.41
CA ASN A 2 -16.77 -16.85 1.53
C ASN A 2 -17.12 -15.39 1.86
N SER A 3 -17.25 -15.08 3.15
CA SER A 3 -17.44 -13.72 3.68
C SER A 3 -16.17 -12.85 3.60
N SER A 4 -15.09 -13.37 3.00
CA SER A 4 -13.80 -12.68 2.90
C SER A 4 -13.66 -11.84 1.62
N ALA A 5 -14.44 -12.11 0.56
CA ALA A 5 -14.30 -11.39 -0.70
C ALA A 5 -14.88 -9.96 -0.65
N SER A 6 -16.06 -9.77 -0.05
CA SER A 6 -16.63 -8.42 0.09
C SER A 6 -15.88 -7.58 1.14
N THR A 7 -15.38 -8.22 2.19
CA THR A 7 -14.60 -7.54 3.24
C THR A 7 -13.21 -7.18 2.75
N LEU A 8 -12.52 -8.04 1.98
CA LEU A 8 -11.23 -7.71 1.36
C LEU A 8 -11.37 -6.61 0.30
N ASN A 9 -12.42 -6.62 -0.51
CA ASN A 9 -12.66 -5.54 -1.47
C ASN A 9 -12.99 -4.22 -0.76
N SER A 10 -13.83 -4.22 0.28
CA SER A 10 -14.06 -3.01 1.08
C SER A 10 -12.83 -2.57 1.88
N LEU A 11 -11.98 -3.50 2.28
CA LEU A 11 -10.66 -3.23 2.88
C LEU A 11 -9.77 -2.52 1.88
N VAL A 12 -9.67 -3.09 0.67
CA VAL A 12 -8.94 -2.55 -0.48
C VAL A 12 -9.46 -1.14 -0.80
N ASP A 13 -10.76 -0.96 -0.96
CA ASP A 13 -11.33 0.35 -1.26
C ASP A 13 -11.08 1.35 -0.13
N SER A 14 -11.09 0.94 1.14
CA SER A 14 -10.84 1.83 2.29
C SER A 14 -9.36 2.17 2.51
N VAL A 15 -8.44 1.27 2.13
CA VAL A 15 -6.99 1.47 2.21
C VAL A 15 -6.46 2.17 0.98
N PHE A 16 -7.12 2.02 -0.17
CA PHE A 16 -6.61 2.48 -1.46
C PHE A 16 -7.48 3.57 -2.07
N ILE A 17 -8.42 4.18 -1.33
CA ILE A 17 -9.05 5.45 -1.70
C ILE A 17 -7.97 6.52 -1.98
N ASP A 18 -6.88 6.54 -1.21
CA ASP A 18 -5.77 7.47 -1.49
C ASP A 18 -4.93 7.03 -2.69
N GLY A 19 -4.87 5.72 -2.98
CA GLY A 19 -4.18 5.15 -4.13
C GLY A 19 -4.96 5.20 -5.44
N ASN A 20 -6.29 5.34 -5.43
CA ASN A 20 -7.09 5.31 -6.67
C ASN A 20 -7.30 6.70 -7.29
N GLY A 21 -6.85 7.78 -6.62
CA GLY A 21 -6.96 9.15 -7.11
C GLY A 21 -8.38 9.71 -7.18
N ALA A 22 -9.36 9.07 -6.54
CA ALA A 22 -10.77 9.47 -6.60
C ALA A 22 -11.07 10.80 -5.87
N THR A 23 -10.20 11.23 -4.95
CA THR A 23 -10.32 12.50 -4.21
C THR A 23 -9.10 13.39 -4.45
N SER A 24 -9.29 14.72 -4.52
CA SER A 24 -8.16 15.65 -4.67
C SER A 24 -7.25 15.62 -3.44
N GLY A 25 -5.94 15.51 -3.65
CA GLY A 25 -4.94 15.29 -2.59
C GLY A 25 -4.51 13.84 -2.42
N ASN A 26 -5.23 12.90 -3.06
CA ASN A 26 -4.92 11.47 -3.01
C ASN A 26 -3.78 11.13 -3.99
N GLN A 27 -2.86 10.27 -3.58
CA GLN A 27 -1.73 9.81 -4.39
C GLN A 27 -2.19 8.72 -5.38
N GLY A 28 -2.85 9.13 -6.46
CA GLY A 28 -3.29 8.21 -7.51
C GLY A 28 -2.14 7.34 -8.05
N LEU A 29 -2.35 6.02 -8.06
CA LEU A 29 -1.41 4.99 -8.49
C LEU A 29 -1.44 4.91 -10.03
N GLY A 30 -0.65 5.77 -10.68
CA GLY A 30 -0.39 5.68 -12.11
C GLY A 30 0.49 4.47 -12.49
N THR A 31 0.63 4.24 -13.79
CA THR A 31 1.55 3.22 -14.31
C THR A 31 2.98 3.43 -13.80
N ASN A 32 3.61 2.35 -13.32
CA ASN A 32 4.98 2.33 -12.79
C ASN A 32 5.20 3.34 -11.65
N SER A 33 4.17 3.60 -10.84
CA SER A 33 4.23 4.53 -9.72
C SER A 33 4.15 3.82 -8.36
N ALA A 34 4.25 4.60 -7.30
CA ALA A 34 4.05 4.15 -5.94
C ALA A 34 3.31 5.21 -5.13
N ALA A 35 2.54 4.76 -4.14
CA ALA A 35 1.83 5.63 -3.20
C ALA A 35 2.08 5.21 -1.76
N LEU A 36 2.24 6.20 -0.87
CA LEU A 36 2.26 6.02 0.57
C LEU A 36 0.88 6.35 1.13
N VAL A 37 0.21 5.35 1.68
CA VAL A 37 -1.18 5.46 2.12
C VAL A 37 -1.31 5.20 3.61
N VAL A 38 -2.15 6.00 4.27
CA VAL A 38 -2.51 5.83 5.68
C VAL A 38 -3.93 5.26 5.75
N SER A 39 -4.04 4.00 6.17
CA SER A 39 -5.33 3.37 6.43
C SER A 39 -5.82 3.73 7.82
N THR A 40 -7.10 4.12 7.90
CA THR A 40 -7.83 4.28 9.15
C THR A 40 -8.86 3.17 9.37
N ALA A 41 -8.91 2.18 8.48
CA ALA A 41 -9.87 1.09 8.55
C ALA A 41 -9.60 0.16 9.75
N GLN A 42 -10.65 -0.19 10.48
CA GLN A 42 -10.56 -1.03 11.67
C GLN A 42 -9.96 -2.41 11.35
N GLY A 43 -8.98 -2.84 12.14
CA GLY A 43 -8.28 -4.12 11.99
C GLY A 43 -7.03 -4.08 11.11
N ILE A 44 -6.85 -3.00 10.34
CA ILE A 44 -5.69 -2.79 9.44
C ILE A 44 -5.27 -1.31 9.40
N GLY A 45 -5.55 -0.57 10.47
CA GLY A 45 -5.11 0.81 10.59
C GLY A 45 -3.58 0.84 10.57
N GLY A 46 -3.00 1.72 9.78
CA GLY A 46 -1.57 1.64 9.51
C GLY A 46 -1.07 2.48 8.35
N THR A 47 0.22 2.40 8.09
CA THR A 47 0.87 3.06 6.94
C THR A 47 1.36 1.99 5.98
N TYR A 48 1.10 2.17 4.69
CA TYR A 48 1.39 1.21 3.65
C TYR A 48 2.07 1.88 2.46
N LEU A 49 3.12 1.27 1.93
CA LEU A 49 3.70 1.64 0.64
C LEU A 49 3.20 0.66 -0.41
N ILE A 50 2.68 1.18 -1.52
CA ILE A 50 2.17 0.38 -2.62
C ILE A 50 3.02 0.66 -3.84
N VAL A 51 3.46 -0.39 -4.53
CA VAL A 51 4.22 -0.29 -5.78
C VAL A 51 3.40 -0.93 -6.89
N ASN A 52 3.12 -0.15 -7.93
CA ASN A 52 2.30 -0.58 -9.06
C ASN A 52 3.04 -1.60 -9.94
N ASP A 53 2.30 -2.58 -10.45
CA ASP A 53 2.77 -3.63 -11.36
C ASP A 53 3.04 -3.16 -12.81
N GLY A 54 2.83 -1.88 -13.11
CA GLY A 54 2.95 -1.28 -14.44
C GLY A 54 1.61 -1.01 -15.13
N VAL A 55 0.49 -1.45 -14.57
CA VAL A 55 -0.87 -1.16 -15.04
C VAL A 55 -1.53 -0.18 -14.08
N GLY A 56 -1.82 1.04 -14.54
CA GLY A 56 -2.39 2.08 -13.66
C GLY A 56 -3.69 1.66 -12.96
N GLY A 57 -3.88 2.19 -11.76
CA GLY A 57 -4.90 1.76 -10.80
C GLY A 57 -4.33 0.80 -9.77
N PHE A 58 -5.05 0.60 -8.68
CA PHE A 58 -4.68 -0.37 -7.66
C PHE A 58 -5.29 -1.74 -7.95
N ASN A 59 -4.49 -2.79 -7.89
CA ASN A 59 -4.90 -4.19 -7.98
C ASN A 59 -4.23 -5.03 -6.88
N PRO A 60 -4.99 -5.51 -5.87
CA PRO A 60 -4.42 -6.24 -4.73
C PRO A 60 -3.82 -7.61 -5.09
N ALA A 61 -4.11 -8.13 -6.28
CA ALA A 61 -3.58 -9.42 -6.72
C ALA A 61 -2.20 -9.32 -7.38
N THR A 62 -1.82 -8.14 -7.88
CA THR A 62 -0.63 -7.96 -8.71
C THR A 62 0.28 -6.84 -8.23
N ASP A 63 -0.28 -5.81 -7.59
CA ASP A 63 0.52 -4.77 -6.94
C ASP A 63 1.18 -5.28 -5.67
N LEU A 64 2.37 -4.74 -5.38
CA LEU A 64 3.08 -5.02 -4.14
C LEU A 64 2.61 -4.07 -3.04
N VAL A 65 2.11 -4.63 -1.93
CA VAL A 65 1.74 -3.87 -0.73
C VAL A 65 2.72 -4.16 0.39
N ILE A 66 3.36 -3.12 0.92
CA ILE A 66 4.34 -3.18 1.99
C ILE A 66 3.74 -2.51 3.23
N ASN A 67 3.63 -3.26 4.32
CA ASN A 67 3.17 -2.71 5.61
C ASN A 67 4.33 -1.98 6.31
N LEU A 68 4.19 -0.68 6.51
CA LEU A 68 5.12 0.20 7.22
C LEU A 68 4.58 0.65 8.58
N THR A 69 3.52 0.01 9.09
CA THR A 69 2.91 0.36 10.37
C THR A 69 3.93 0.21 11.50
N GLY A 70 4.08 1.27 12.30
CA GLY A 70 5.06 1.31 13.39
C GLY A 70 6.48 1.68 12.95
N TYR A 71 6.74 1.83 11.65
CA TYR A 71 8.00 2.40 11.17
C TYR A 71 8.01 3.90 11.46
N SER A 72 8.86 4.32 12.39
CA SER A 72 8.93 5.71 12.88
C SER A 72 10.28 6.39 12.62
N SER A 73 11.24 5.66 12.06
CA SER A 73 12.54 6.21 11.67
C SER A 73 12.51 6.67 10.21
N ASN A 74 13.64 7.19 9.72
CA ASN A 74 13.76 7.57 8.32
C ASN A 74 13.83 6.32 7.46
N LEU A 75 13.11 6.29 6.34
CA LEU A 75 13.29 5.22 5.35
C LEU A 75 14.79 5.17 4.96
N PRO A 76 15.37 3.97 4.78
CA PRO A 76 16.75 3.86 4.36
C PRO A 76 16.94 4.63 3.05
N GLY A 77 18.07 5.32 2.94
CA GLY A 77 18.43 6.03 1.71
C GLY A 77 18.52 5.08 0.52
N LEU A 78 18.42 5.62 -0.69
CA LEU A 78 18.58 4.85 -1.92
C LEU A 78 19.95 4.15 -1.94
N GLY A 79 20.00 2.87 -2.31
CA GLY A 79 21.23 2.09 -2.39
C GLY A 79 21.00 0.61 -2.16
N ASN A 80 22.09 -0.16 -2.09
CA ASN A 80 22.04 -1.58 -1.77
C ASN A 80 21.55 -1.79 -0.33
N ILE A 81 20.45 -2.50 -0.17
CA ILE A 81 20.02 -3.01 1.13
C ILE A 81 20.92 -4.20 1.46
N ALA A 82 21.67 -4.12 2.56
CA ALA A 82 22.47 -5.26 3.02
C ALA A 82 21.55 -6.42 3.37
N VAL A 83 21.87 -7.64 2.88
CA VAL A 83 21.03 -8.84 3.10
C VAL A 83 20.76 -9.13 4.59
N GLY A 84 21.68 -8.74 5.48
CA GLY A 84 21.52 -8.88 6.93
C GLY A 84 20.51 -7.93 7.56
N SER A 85 19.96 -6.96 6.81
CA SER A 85 18.94 -6.02 7.28
C SER A 85 17.51 -6.47 6.97
N LEU A 86 17.33 -7.56 6.21
CA LEU A 86 16.03 -8.04 5.75
C LEU A 86 15.38 -9.08 6.68
N PHE A 87 16.15 -9.67 7.60
CA PHE A 87 15.67 -10.65 8.57
C PHE A 87 16.26 -10.30 9.95
N VAL A 88 15.42 -9.74 10.82
CA VAL A 88 15.64 -9.63 12.27
C VAL A 88 14.58 -10.44 12.99
#